data_AF-A0A819KY29-F1
#
_entry.id   AF-A0A819KY29-F1
#
_cell.length_a   1.000
_cell.length_b   1.000
_cell.length_c   1.000
_cell.angle_alpha   90.00
_cell.angle_beta   90.00
_cell.angle_gamma   90.00
#
_symmetry.space_group_name_H-M   'P 1'
#
loop_
_entity.id
_entity.type
_entity.pdbx_description
1 polymer ?
#
loop_
_entity_poly.entity_id
_entity_poly.type
_entity_poly.pdbx_seq_one_letter_code
_entity_poly.pdbx_strand_id
1 'polypeptide(L)' 'MGNSKSTEVVADESQHKYEAPKPTDSRAPCPGLNTLANHGYISRDGKNIRPEDLQRALQTLKNAAQEHEKQQAIKDGDA' A
#
# COMPACT_ATOMS: atom_id res chain seq x y z
N MET A 1 30.10 -21.31 5.82
CA MET A 1 29.51 -21.47 4.48
C MET A 1 28.09 -22.02 4.71
N GLY A 2 27.02 -21.25 4.78
CA GLY A 2 26.56 -20.21 3.87
C GLY A 2 25.46 -20.79 3.00
N ASN A 3 24.19 -20.54 3.34
CA ASN A 3 23.24 -19.95 2.38
C ASN A 3 21.98 -19.47 3.12
N SER A 4 21.99 -18.16 3.35
CA SER A 4 20.85 -17.33 3.69
C SER A 4 19.75 -17.59 2.68
N LYS A 5 18.60 -18.06 3.15
CA LYS A 5 17.35 -17.92 2.41
C LYS A 5 17.09 -16.42 2.37
N SER A 6 17.42 -15.78 1.26
CA SER A 6 17.11 -14.38 1.01
C SER A 6 15.64 -14.19 1.32
N THR A 7 15.36 -13.35 2.31
CA THR A 7 14.02 -12.87 2.64
C THR A 7 13.57 -12.00 1.47
N GLU A 8 13.11 -12.62 0.39
CA GLU A 8 12.27 -11.93 -0.58
C GLU A 8 11.00 -11.54 0.17
N VAL A 9 10.88 -10.25 0.45
CA VAL A 9 9.63 -9.64 0.92
C VAL A 9 8.69 -9.69 -0.28
N VAL A 10 8.11 -10.86 -0.54
CA VAL A 10 6.99 -10.99 -1.48
C VAL A 10 5.92 -10.08 -0.91
N ALA A 11 5.66 -8.95 -1.57
CA ALA A 11 4.50 -8.13 -1.27
C ALA A 11 3.30 -9.07 -1.45
N ASP A 12 2.72 -9.51 -0.34
CA ASP A 12 1.56 -10.37 -0.38
C ASP A 12 0.40 -9.52 -0.87
N GLU A 13 0.20 -9.49 -2.19
CA GLU A 13 -0.88 -8.83 -2.90
C GLU A 13 -2.25 -9.16 -2.29
N SER A 14 -2.35 -10.28 -1.55
CA SER A 14 -3.57 -10.66 -0.84
C SER A 14 -3.89 -9.76 0.35
N GLN A 15 -2.89 -9.16 1.03
CA GLN A 15 -3.10 -8.33 2.23
C GLN A 15 -3.81 -7.02 1.92
N HIS A 16 -3.60 -6.49 0.70
CA HIS A 16 -4.15 -5.21 0.26
C HIS A 16 -5.29 -5.34 -0.76
N LYS A 17 -5.92 -6.52 -0.82
CA LYS A 17 -7.12 -6.71 -1.63
C LYS A 17 -8.22 -5.73 -1.20
N TYR A 18 -8.96 -5.23 -2.19
CA TYR A 18 -10.14 -4.42 -1.97
C TYR A 18 -11.18 -5.21 -1.18
N GLU A 19 -11.71 -4.57 -0.13
CA GLU A 19 -12.91 -5.00 0.56
C GLU A 19 -13.84 -3.80 0.72
N ALA A 20 -15.12 -4.00 0.37
CA ALA A 20 -16.14 -2.98 0.57
C ALA A 20 -16.34 -2.70 2.08
N PRO A 21 -16.59 -1.44 2.48
CA PRO A 21 -16.85 -1.12 3.89
C PRO A 21 -18.10 -1.84 4.38
N LYS A 22 -18.06 -2.33 5.61
CA LYS A 22 -19.25 -2.81 6.32
C LYS A 22 -20.08 -1.61 6.77
N PRO A 23 -21.40 -1.78 7.02
CA PRO A 23 -22.24 -0.69 7.54
C PRO A 23 -21.77 -0.08 8.87
N THR A 24 -20.96 -0.81 9.64
CA THR A 24 -20.40 -0.38 10.93
C THR A 24 -19.08 0.37 10.83
N ASP A 25 -18.47 0.40 9.63
CA ASP A 25 -17.17 0.98 9.39
C ASP A 25 -17.31 2.49 9.13
N SER A 26 -16.29 3.25 9.54
CA SER A 26 -16.26 4.70 9.36
C SER A 26 -15.52 5.07 8.08
N ARG A 27 -16.00 6.08 7.37
CA ARG A 27 -15.34 6.63 6.18
C ARG A 27 -15.30 8.15 6.27
N ALA A 28 -14.20 8.71 5.77
CA ALA A 28 -13.95 10.14 5.77
C ALA A 28 -14.55 10.80 4.52
N PRO A 29 -14.73 12.14 4.50
CA PRO A 29 -15.02 12.86 3.25
C PRO A 29 -13.86 12.81 2.24
N CYS A 30 -12.66 12.38 2.67
CA CYS A 30 -11.48 12.26 1.81
C CYS A 30 -11.50 10.93 1.03
N PRO A 31 -11.53 10.97 -0.32
CA PRO A 31 -11.55 9.75 -1.12
C PRO A 31 -10.27 8.91 -0.93
N GLY A 32 -9.11 9.55 -0.76
CA GLY A 32 -7.84 8.85 -0.56
C GLY A 32 -7.81 8.01 0.72
N LEU A 33 -8.30 8.54 1.84
CA LEU A 33 -8.38 7.79 3.10
C LEU A 33 -9.32 6.58 2.99
N ASN A 34 -10.42 6.73 2.25
CA ASN A 34 -11.37 5.64 2.03
C ASN A 34 -10.75 4.51 1.21
N THR A 35 -9.97 4.85 0.18
CA THR A 35 -9.22 3.85 -0.60
C THR A 35 -8.21 3.12 0.28
N LEU A 36 -7.42 3.83 1.09
CA LEU A 36 -6.45 3.22 1.99
C LEU A 36 -7.10 2.25 2.99
N ALA A 37 -8.27 2.61 3.54
CA ALA A 37 -9.02 1.73 4.45
C ALA A 37 -9.61 0.51 3.72
N ASN A 38 -10.20 0.68 2.53
CA ASN A 38 -10.76 -0.42 1.74
C ASN A 38 -9.69 -1.42 1.27
N HIS A 39 -8.43 -0.98 1.16
CA HIS A 39 -7.29 -1.81 0.79
C HIS A 39 -6.41 -2.19 2.00
N GLY A 40 -6.84 -1.93 3.24
CA GLY A 40 -6.10 -2.37 4.44
C GLY A 40 -4.71 -1.75 4.65
N TYR A 41 -4.42 -0.61 4.02
CA TYR A 41 -3.21 0.17 4.31
C TYR A 41 -3.30 0.92 5.64
N ILE A 42 -4.53 1.21 6.06
CA ILE A 42 -4.91 1.67 7.40
C ILE A 42 -6.04 0.77 7.91
N SER A 43 -6.47 0.94 9.16
CA SER A 43 -7.54 0.11 9.73
C SER A 43 -8.80 0.08 8.83
N ARG A 44 -9.24 -1.14 8.46
CA ARG A 44 -10.38 -1.34 7.54
C ARG A 44 -11.71 -0.79 8.09
N ASP A 45 -11.85 -0.80 9.41
CA ASP A 45 -13.00 -0.22 10.10
C ASP A 45 -13.00 1.32 10.12
N GLY A 46 -11.91 1.95 9.67
CA GLY A 46 -11.75 3.40 9.61
C GLY A 46 -11.63 4.09 10.96
N LYS A 47 -11.26 3.36 12.04
CA LYS A 47 -11.18 3.87 13.42
C LYS A 47 -9.77 3.72 13.97
N ASN A 48 -9.48 4.48 15.04
CA ASN A 48 -8.20 4.44 15.78
C ASN A 48 -6.94 4.59 14.89
N ILE A 49 -7.05 5.35 13.80
CA ILE A 49 -5.95 5.60 12.87
C ILE A 49 -5.01 6.63 13.48
N ARG A 50 -3.75 6.25 13.67
CA ARG A 50 -2.70 7.14 14.17
C ARG A 50 -1.94 7.81 13.02
N PRO A 51 -1.26 8.94 13.24
CA PRO A 51 -0.47 9.61 12.22
C PRO A 51 0.58 8.69 11.55
N GLU A 52 1.16 7.76 12.31
CA GLU A 52 2.18 6.84 11.81
C GLU A 52 1.59 5.82 10.82
N ASP A 53 0.33 5.44 10.98
CA ASP A 53 -0.36 4.55 10.04
C ASP A 53 -0.48 5.22 8.67
N LEU A 54 -0.85 6.50 8.67
CA LEU A 54 -0.94 7.29 7.45
C LEU A 54 0.44 7.52 6.81
N GLN A 55 1.47 7.80 7.61
CA GLN A 55 2.83 7.94 7.09
C GLN A 55 3.31 6.66 6.38
N ARG A 56 3.07 5.48 6.98
CA ARG A 56 3.42 4.19 6.36
C ARG A 56 2.62 3.93 5.08
N ALA A 57 1.32 4.21 5.09
CA ALA A 57 0.48 4.09 3.91
C ALA A 57 0.97 4.98 2.77
N LEU A 58 1.29 6.25 3.05
CA LEU A 58 1.80 7.19 2.06
C LEU A 58 3.19 6.80 1.55
N GLN A 59 4.07 6.30 2.40
CA GLN A 59 5.39 5.81 1.98
C GLN A 59 5.26 4.64 1.01
N THR A 60 4.32 3.72 1.28
CA THR A 60 4.05 2.59 0.39
C THR A 60 3.58 3.06 -0.99
N LEU A 61 2.69 4.06 -1.04
CA LEU A 61 2.25 4.66 -2.31
C LEU A 61 3.39 5.34 -3.07
N LYS A 62 4.27 6.08 -2.38
CA LYS A 62 5.44 6.71 -3.00
C LYS A 62 6.38 5.67 -3.61
N ASN A 63 6.67 4.61 -2.85
CA ASN A 63 7.52 3.53 -3.35
C ASN A 63 6.91 2.88 -4.60
N ALA A 64 5.60 2.61 -4.59
CA ALA A 64 4.90 2.06 -5.75
C ALA A 64 4.96 3.00 -6.98
N ALA A 65 4.82 4.30 -6.78
CA ALA A 65 4.96 5.29 -7.84
C ALA A 65 6.40 5.33 -8.42
N GLN A 66 7.42 5.28 -7.54
CA GLN A 66 8.82 5.25 -7.95
C GLN A 66 9.20 3.98 -8.73
N GLU A 67 8.64 2.83 -8.36
CA GLU A 67 8.86 1.59 -9.13
C GLU A 67 8.20 1.67 -10.51
N HIS A 68 7.04 2.34 -10.64
CA HIS A 68 6.43 2.57 -11.95
C HIS A 68 7.29 3.47 -12.86
N GLU A 69 7.95 4.50 -12.29
CA GLU A 69 8.90 5.36 -13.04
C GLU A 69 10.11 4.56 -13.54
N LYS A 70 10.70 3.70 -12.69
CA LYS A 70 11.82 2.84 -13.09
C LYS A 70 11.43 1.84 -14.18
N GLN A 71 10.22 1.29 -14.10
CA GLN A 71 9.70 0.38 -15.12
C GLN A 71 9.41 1.09 -16.45
N GLN A 72 9.12 2.39 -16.42
CA GLN A 72 8.93 3.20 -17.61
C GLN A 72 10.28 3.56 -18.27
N ALA A 73 11.30 3.86 -17.47
CA ALA A 73 12.66 4.08 -17.97
C ALA A 73 13.25 2.87 -18.73
N ILE A 74 12.91 1.64 -18.32
CA ILE A 74 13.33 0.42 -19.05
C ILE A 74 12.62 0.29 -20.41
N LYS A 75 11.41 0.85 -20.56
CA LYS A 75 10.64 0.79 -21.81
C LYS A 75 11.05 1.85 -22.83
N ASP A 76 11.59 2.98 -22.36
CA ASP A 76 11.91 4.13 -23.20
C ASP A 76 13.31 4.06 -23.83
N GLY A 77 14.10 3.01 -23.54
CA GLY A 77 15.21 2.59 -24.41
C GLY A 77 16.39 3.55 -24.56
N ASP A 78 16.58 4.51 -23.65
CA ASP A 78 17.83 5.28 -23.56
C ASP A 78 18.84 4.53 -22.69
N ALA A 79 19.49 3.53 -23.28
CA ALA A 79 20.70 2.88 -22.77
C ALA A 79 21.90 3.20 -23.68
#